data_AF-A0AA88XBH7-F1
#
_entry.id   AF-A0AA88XBH7-F1
#
_cell.length_a   1.000
_cell.length_b   1.000
_cell.length_c   1.000
_cell.angle_alpha   90.00
_cell.angle_beta   90.00
_cell.angle_gamma   90.00
#
_symmetry.space_group_name_H-M   'P 1'
#
loop_
_entity.id
_entity.type
_entity.pdbx_description
1 polymer ?
#
loop_
_entity_poly.entity_id
_entity_poly.type
_entity_poly.pdbx_seq_one_letter_code
_entity_poly.pdbx_strand_id
1 'polypeptide(L)'
;MATKEIVDNAKLAVARWWYDANVPFNGAHSKYYQPMFDAALAVGPGFKAPSFHDLRGNLLRTLVDEITTYLDEFRPIWELYGCSIMSDGWSNRRQELVINFLIYCPKEFTNGRELCRPGITRFATNFLSLQCLLKFKKDLRQMFTCDKWLNSKLAKTVVGKEAAKLVLEDRDFWLQCQHVVKLSEPLVRVLRLRDGDEKPSMGYLYEAIDKAKETIKSNLKNQLSLYMPVLRVIDVRWDKQLSSPLHSARCFLNPGIFFKPSFEKQKEVTRDLLSTITTLVPDDYMQDLISSQLKEYKQAMGYFGMAIAVRQREKLNP
;
A
#
# COMPACT_ATOMS: atom_id res chain seq x y z
N MET A 1 -31.73 -12.60 34.06
CA MET A 1 -31.78 -12.15 32.66
C MET A 1 -31.48 -10.65 32.63
N ALA A 2 -30.70 -10.17 31.65
CA ALA A 2 -30.41 -8.74 31.51
C ALA A 2 -31.71 -7.97 31.25
N THR A 3 -31.86 -6.77 31.81
CA THR A 3 -33.02 -5.91 31.55
C THR A 3 -32.98 -5.41 30.10
N LYS A 4 -34.16 -5.09 29.54
CA LYS A 4 -34.25 -4.52 28.18
C LYS A 4 -33.35 -3.30 28.00
N GLU A 5 -33.29 -2.45 29.02
CA GLU A 5 -32.44 -1.27 29.05
C GLU A 5 -30.95 -1.59 28.94
N ILE A 6 -30.47 -2.63 29.65
CA ILE A 6 -29.06 -3.07 29.56
C ILE A 6 -28.74 -3.59 28.16
N VAL A 7 -29.66 -4.35 27.56
CA VAL A 7 -29.50 -4.88 26.20
C VAL A 7 -29.46 -3.74 25.17
N ASP A 8 -30.35 -2.76 25.30
CA ASP A 8 -30.43 -1.61 24.39
C ASP A 8 -29.19 -0.71 24.51
N ASN A 9 -28.69 -0.51 25.73
CA ASN A 9 -27.44 0.23 25.97
C ASN A 9 -26.23 -0.47 25.35
N ALA A 10 -26.14 -1.80 25.44
CA ALA A 10 -25.07 -2.57 24.80
C ALA A 10 -25.12 -2.45 23.26
N LYS A 11 -26.31 -2.60 22.66
CA LYS A 11 -26.51 -2.40 21.22
C LYS A 11 -26.14 -0.99 20.78
N LEU A 12 -26.52 0.02 21.55
CA LEU A 12 -26.21 1.42 21.26
C LEU A 12 -24.71 1.69 21.32
N ALA A 13 -23.98 1.08 22.26
CA ALA A 13 -22.52 1.19 22.33
C ALA A 13 -21.84 0.61 21.08
N VAL A 14 -22.28 -0.56 20.62
CA VAL A 14 -21.81 -1.15 19.36
C VAL A 14 -22.11 -0.23 18.18
N ALA A 15 -23.33 0.30 18.08
CA ALA A 15 -23.74 1.19 17.00
C ALA A 15 -22.91 2.48 16.94
N ARG A 16 -22.62 3.09 18.11
CA ARG A 16 -21.77 4.29 18.19
C ARG A 16 -20.38 4.05 17.61
N TRP A 17 -19.71 2.97 18.04
CA TRP A 17 -18.41 2.61 17.48
C TRP A 17 -18.49 2.28 15.98
N TRP A 18 -19.54 1.58 15.56
CA TRP A 18 -19.76 1.19 14.16
C TRP A 18 -19.81 2.40 13.22
N TYR A 19 -20.56 3.44 13.62
CA TYR A 19 -20.69 4.66 12.83
C TYR A 19 -19.43 5.53 12.87
N ASP A 20 -18.81 5.67 14.04
CA ASP A 20 -17.55 6.43 14.20
C ASP A 20 -16.41 5.83 13.35
N ALA A 21 -16.24 4.50 13.41
CA ALA A 21 -15.25 3.77 12.63
C ALA A 21 -15.62 3.61 11.14
N ASN A 22 -16.76 4.15 10.71
CA ASN A 22 -17.29 4.05 9.33
C ASN A 22 -17.35 2.60 8.82
N VAL A 23 -17.78 1.67 9.67
CA VAL A 23 -17.91 0.25 9.29
C VAL A 23 -19.11 0.08 8.35
N PRO A 24 -18.92 -0.54 7.17
CA PRO A 24 -20.02 -0.83 6.25
C PRO A 24 -21.09 -1.75 6.87
N PHE A 25 -22.38 -1.47 6.64
CA PHE A 25 -23.49 -2.26 7.21
C PHE A 25 -23.45 -3.76 6.88
N ASN A 26 -22.92 -4.14 5.71
CA ASN A 26 -22.73 -5.55 5.34
C ASN A 26 -21.76 -6.29 6.27
N GLY A 27 -20.96 -5.58 7.07
CA GLY A 27 -20.15 -6.17 8.13
C GLY A 27 -20.97 -6.97 9.14
N ALA A 28 -22.23 -6.58 9.39
CA ALA A 28 -23.13 -7.30 10.29
C ALA A 28 -23.57 -8.67 9.74
N HIS A 29 -23.44 -8.90 8.42
CA HIS A 29 -23.67 -10.20 7.78
C HIS A 29 -22.43 -11.09 7.76
N SER A 30 -21.30 -10.63 8.31
CA SER A 30 -20.12 -11.48 8.43
C SER A 30 -20.42 -12.69 9.31
N LYS A 31 -20.01 -13.89 8.86
CA LYS A 31 -20.11 -15.12 9.66
C LYS A 31 -19.36 -15.04 11.00
N TYR A 32 -18.44 -14.08 11.15
CA TYR A 32 -17.66 -13.84 12.36
C TYR A 32 -18.27 -12.77 13.29
N TYR A 33 -19.32 -12.06 12.86
CA TYR A 33 -19.86 -10.92 13.60
C TYR A 33 -20.44 -11.33 14.97
N GLN A 34 -21.39 -12.27 14.98
CA GLN A 34 -21.98 -12.76 16.24
C GLN A 34 -20.96 -13.56 17.09
N PRO A 35 -20.16 -14.49 16.52
CA PRO A 35 -19.14 -15.21 17.28
C PRO A 35 -18.13 -14.32 18.00
N MET A 36 -17.79 -13.15 17.46
CA MET A 36 -16.92 -12.17 18.12
C MET A 36 -17.50 -11.73 19.47
N PHE A 37 -18.79 -11.41 19.53
CA PHE A 37 -19.45 -11.01 20.78
C PHE A 37 -19.58 -12.20 21.72
N ASP A 38 -19.95 -13.38 21.21
CA ASP A 38 -20.11 -14.58 22.03
C ASP A 38 -18.78 -14.96 22.70
N ALA A 39 -17.67 -14.88 21.98
CA ALA A 39 -16.33 -15.12 22.52
C ALA A 39 -15.93 -14.08 23.57
N ALA A 40 -16.18 -12.79 23.33
CA ALA A 40 -15.90 -11.74 24.31
C ALA A 40 -16.76 -11.90 25.58
N LEU A 41 -18.04 -12.26 25.42
CA LEU A 41 -18.96 -12.49 26.53
C LEU A 41 -18.60 -13.74 27.33
N ALA A 42 -18.05 -14.78 26.69
CA ALA A 42 -17.59 -15.99 27.36
C ALA A 42 -16.40 -15.76 28.30
N VAL A 43 -15.54 -14.75 28.01
CA VAL A 43 -14.46 -14.34 28.93
C VAL A 43 -15.02 -13.64 30.17
N GLY A 44 -16.11 -12.89 30.00
CA GLY A 44 -16.82 -12.22 31.09
C GLY A 44 -16.29 -10.82 31.44
N PRO A 45 -16.77 -10.24 32.56
CA PRO A 45 -16.43 -8.88 32.98
C PRO A 45 -14.93 -8.70 33.17
N GLY A 46 -14.37 -7.65 32.55
CA GLY A 46 -12.93 -7.35 32.60
C GLY A 46 -12.17 -7.69 31.31
N PHE A 47 -12.83 -8.35 30.35
CA PHE A 47 -12.28 -8.49 29.00
C PHE A 47 -11.96 -7.11 28.40
N LYS A 48 -10.73 -6.95 27.91
CA LYS A 48 -10.30 -5.77 27.17
C LYS A 48 -10.28 -6.11 25.69
N ALA A 49 -11.00 -5.31 24.89
CA ALA A 49 -10.96 -5.45 23.44
C ALA A 49 -9.51 -5.33 22.93
N PRO A 50 -9.15 -6.03 21.84
CA PRO A 50 -7.82 -5.94 21.26
C PRO A 50 -7.39 -4.50 20.98
N SER A 51 -6.16 -4.14 21.34
CA SER A 51 -5.62 -2.82 21.04
C SER A 51 -5.28 -2.69 19.55
N PHE A 52 -5.01 -1.46 19.09
CA PHE A 52 -4.50 -1.21 17.75
C PHE A 52 -3.23 -2.03 17.44
N HIS A 53 -2.33 -2.18 18.42
CA HIS A 53 -1.10 -2.94 18.26
C HIS A 53 -1.35 -4.46 18.23
N ASP A 54 -2.31 -4.97 19.01
CA ASP A 54 -2.68 -6.38 18.97
C ASP A 54 -3.26 -6.76 17.61
N LEU A 55 -4.16 -5.91 17.09
CA LEU A 55 -4.82 -6.08 15.80
C LEU A 55 -3.83 -6.00 14.62
N ARG A 56 -2.89 -5.05 14.63
CA ARG A 56 -1.88 -4.93 13.56
C ARG A 56 -0.73 -5.92 13.70
N GLY A 57 -0.48 -6.41 14.91
CA GLY A 57 0.66 -7.24 15.25
C GLY A 57 0.33 -8.74 15.27
N ASN A 58 0.29 -9.29 16.48
CA ASN A 58 0.28 -10.74 16.67
C ASN A 58 -1.02 -11.41 16.22
N LEU A 59 -2.19 -10.80 16.44
CA LEU A 59 -3.48 -11.40 16.06
C LEU A 59 -3.60 -11.52 14.54
N LEU A 60 -3.16 -10.50 13.80
CA LEU A 60 -3.11 -10.56 12.34
C LEU A 60 -2.16 -11.66 11.87
N ARG A 61 -0.98 -11.80 12.51
CA ARG A 61 -0.03 -12.87 12.19
C ARG A 61 -0.64 -14.24 12.41
N THR A 62 -1.32 -14.48 13.53
CA THR A 62 -2.01 -15.73 13.82
C THR A 62 -3.06 -16.09 12.77
N LEU A 63 -3.89 -15.12 12.36
CA LEU A 63 -4.88 -15.35 11.30
C LEU A 63 -4.24 -15.63 9.94
N VAL A 64 -3.11 -14.98 9.63
CA VAL A 64 -2.32 -15.26 8.42
C VAL A 64 -1.75 -16.67 8.46
N ASP A 65 -1.23 -17.10 9.61
CA ASP A 65 -0.67 -18.44 9.80
C ASP A 65 -1.78 -19.50 9.66
N GLU A 66 -2.95 -19.29 10.27
CA GLU A 66 -4.10 -20.20 10.14
C GLU A 66 -4.54 -20.38 8.68
N ILE A 67 -4.67 -19.28 7.93
CA ILE A 67 -4.96 -19.33 6.50
C ILE A 67 -3.84 -20.04 5.74
N THR A 68 -2.58 -19.78 6.11
CA THR A 68 -1.42 -20.41 5.46
C THR A 68 -1.43 -21.92 5.67
N THR A 69 -1.72 -22.38 6.89
CA THR A 69 -1.86 -23.81 7.20
C THR A 69 -3.03 -24.44 6.45
N TYR A 70 -4.18 -23.77 6.39
CA TYR A 70 -5.29 -24.24 5.56
C TYR A 70 -4.87 -24.36 4.09
N LEU A 71 -4.12 -23.39 3.57
CA LEU A 71 -3.58 -23.42 2.20
C LEU A 71 -2.51 -24.51 2.01
N ASP A 72 -1.78 -24.88 3.05
CA ASP A 72 -0.79 -25.97 3.02
C ASP A 72 -1.44 -27.32 2.68
N GLU A 73 -2.70 -27.54 3.03
CA GLU A 73 -3.45 -28.75 2.62
C GLU A 73 -3.67 -28.81 1.10
N PHE A 74 -3.79 -27.64 0.45
CA PHE A 74 -3.94 -27.54 -0.99
C PHE A 74 -2.60 -27.48 -1.72
N ARG A 75 -1.48 -27.18 -1.03
CA ARG A 75 -0.14 -27.10 -1.64
C ARG A 75 0.33 -28.41 -2.30
N PRO A 76 0.06 -29.62 -1.77
CA PRO A 76 0.36 -30.87 -2.47
C PRO A 76 -0.51 -31.07 -3.72
N ILE A 77 -1.78 -30.68 -3.66
CA ILE A 77 -2.75 -30.77 -4.77
C ILE A 77 -2.31 -29.87 -5.94
N TRP A 78 -1.67 -28.74 -5.61
CA TRP A 78 -1.10 -27.82 -6.56
C TRP A 78 0.03 -28.38 -7.42
N GLU A 79 0.84 -29.31 -6.89
CA GLU A 79 1.87 -30.02 -7.65
C GLU A 79 1.26 -31.00 -8.67
N LEU A 80 0.08 -31.55 -8.33
CA LEU A 80 -0.61 -32.57 -9.11
C LEU A 80 -1.43 -31.98 -10.28
N TYR A 81 -2.26 -30.95 -10.05
CA TYR A 81 -3.30 -30.57 -11.02
C TYR A 81 -3.03 -29.34 -11.88
N GLY A 82 -2.13 -28.44 -11.49
CA GLY A 82 -1.78 -27.30 -12.33
C GLY A 82 -2.83 -26.18 -12.39
N CYS A 83 -2.47 -25.03 -11.82
CA CYS A 83 -3.18 -23.74 -11.82
C CYS A 83 -4.57 -23.73 -11.17
N SER A 84 -4.79 -22.77 -10.28
CA SER A 84 -6.12 -22.41 -9.78
C SER A 84 -6.28 -20.91 -9.94
N ILE A 85 -7.30 -20.51 -10.70
CA ILE A 85 -7.71 -19.12 -10.85
C ILE A 85 -8.94 -18.98 -9.99
N MET A 86 -8.77 -18.30 -8.86
CA MET A 86 -9.89 -17.92 -8.02
C MET A 86 -10.24 -16.50 -8.39
N SER A 87 -11.38 -16.32 -9.06
CA SER A 87 -11.96 -15.01 -9.31
C SER A 87 -13.00 -14.73 -8.25
N ASP A 88 -12.88 -13.60 -7.57
CA ASP A 88 -13.95 -13.05 -6.74
C ASP A 88 -14.41 -11.74 -7.36
N GLY A 89 -15.69 -11.64 -7.68
CA GLY A 89 -16.28 -10.52 -8.39
C GLY A 89 -17.33 -9.84 -7.55
N TRP A 90 -17.26 -8.52 -7.40
CA TRP A 90 -18.36 -7.73 -6.87
C TRP A 90 -18.61 -6.48 -7.71
N SER A 91 -19.86 -6.05 -7.74
CA SER A 91 -20.29 -4.82 -8.41
C SER A 91 -20.51 -3.74 -7.36
N ASN A 92 -19.94 -2.55 -7.59
CA ASN A 92 -20.26 -1.41 -6.73
C ASN A 92 -21.66 -0.84 -7.06
N ARG A 93 -22.12 0.15 -6.28
CA ARG A 93 -23.44 0.78 -6.47
C ARG A 93 -23.62 1.49 -7.83
N ARG A 94 -22.54 1.66 -8.60
CA ARG A 94 -22.54 2.25 -9.95
C ARG A 94 -22.48 1.19 -11.06
N GLN A 95 -22.63 -0.09 -10.72
CA GLN A 95 -22.48 -1.24 -11.62
C GLN A 95 -21.07 -1.40 -12.21
N GLU A 96 -20.05 -0.80 -11.60
CA GLU A 96 -18.67 -1.04 -12.00
C GLU A 96 -18.24 -2.41 -11.41
N LEU A 97 -17.86 -3.32 -12.31
CA LEU A 97 -17.40 -4.66 -11.96
C LEU A 97 -15.94 -4.58 -11.47
N VAL A 98 -15.71 -5.08 -10.26
CA VAL A 98 -14.35 -5.30 -9.74
C VAL A 98 -14.16 -6.80 -9.57
N ILE A 99 -13.19 -7.34 -10.29
CA ILE A 99 -12.82 -8.75 -10.23
C ILE A 99 -11.43 -8.84 -9.59
N ASN A 100 -11.33 -9.54 -8.47
CA ASN A 100 -10.09 -9.95 -7.85
C ASN A 100 -9.65 -11.27 -8.51
N PHE A 101 -8.42 -11.32 -9.00
CA PHE A 101 -7.82 -12.57 -9.50
C PHE A 101 -6.77 -13.05 -8.51
N LEU A 102 -6.99 -14.20 -7.90
CA LEU A 102 -5.94 -14.98 -7.26
C LEU A 102 -5.48 -16.03 -8.29
N ILE A 103 -4.21 -15.97 -8.68
CA ILE A 103 -3.65 -16.86 -9.70
C ILE A 103 -2.55 -17.68 -9.06
N TYR A 104 -2.82 -18.96 -8.93
CA TYR A 104 -1.83 -19.96 -8.55
C TYR A 104 -1.27 -20.63 -9.82
N CYS A 105 0.04 -20.85 -9.92
CA CYS A 105 0.70 -21.62 -11.00
C CYS A 105 1.73 -22.56 -10.38
N PRO A 106 1.92 -23.78 -10.93
CA PRO A 106 2.90 -24.72 -10.39
C PRO A 106 4.31 -24.15 -10.41
N LYS A 107 5.02 -24.39 -9.30
CA LYS A 107 6.42 -23.96 -9.08
C LYS A 107 7.36 -24.39 -10.20
N GLU A 108 7.06 -25.52 -10.85
CA GLU A 108 7.77 -26.06 -12.01
C GLU A 108 7.89 -25.03 -13.15
N PHE A 109 6.82 -24.28 -13.41
CA PHE A 109 6.78 -23.28 -14.49
C PHE A 109 7.37 -21.93 -14.06
N THR A 110 7.48 -21.64 -12.76
CA THR A 110 7.98 -20.36 -12.25
C THR A 110 9.38 -20.44 -11.65
N ASN A 111 10.06 -21.59 -11.74
CA ASN A 111 11.30 -21.93 -11.04
C ASN A 111 11.18 -21.75 -9.51
N GLY A 112 10.12 -22.27 -8.90
CA GLY A 112 9.90 -22.23 -7.45
C GLY A 112 9.28 -20.95 -6.90
N ARG A 113 8.83 -20.03 -7.76
CA ARG A 113 8.42 -18.67 -7.36
C ARG A 113 6.91 -18.46 -7.37
N GLU A 114 6.39 -17.78 -6.35
CA GLU A 114 4.96 -17.49 -6.23
C GLU A 114 4.49 -16.34 -7.16
N LEU A 115 3.32 -16.51 -7.77
CA LEU A 115 2.64 -15.50 -8.59
C LEU A 115 1.79 -14.53 -7.77
N CYS A 116 1.13 -14.98 -6.72
CA CYS A 116 0.51 -14.07 -5.76
C CYS A 116 1.49 -13.87 -4.61
N ARG A 117 1.85 -12.60 -4.34
CA ARG A 117 2.58 -12.25 -3.12
C ARG A 117 1.60 -11.49 -2.22
N PRO A 118 1.11 -12.10 -1.14
CA PRO A 118 0.26 -11.39 -0.20
C PRO A 118 1.03 -10.18 0.36
N GLY A 119 0.46 -8.99 0.17
CA GLY A 119 0.92 -7.77 0.81
C GLY A 119 0.09 -7.47 2.04
N ILE A 120 0.64 -6.67 2.96
CA ILE A 120 -0.05 -6.24 4.20
C ILE A 120 -1.39 -5.55 3.89
N THR A 121 -1.51 -4.94 2.71
CA THR A 121 -2.78 -4.35 2.23
C THR A 121 -3.26 -5.03 0.96
N ARG A 122 -4.58 -5.08 0.77
CA ARG A 122 -5.22 -5.54 -0.48
C ARG A 122 -4.67 -4.84 -1.73
N PHE A 123 -4.28 -3.57 -1.61
CA PHE A 123 -3.70 -2.79 -2.71
C PHE A 123 -2.30 -3.30 -3.09
N ALA A 124 -1.47 -3.60 -2.08
CA ALA A 124 -0.15 -4.19 -2.31
C ALA A 124 -0.29 -5.61 -2.91
N THR A 125 -1.23 -6.42 -2.43
CA THR A 125 -1.51 -7.76 -2.99
C THR A 125 -1.91 -7.70 -4.47
N ASN A 126 -2.84 -6.79 -4.82
CA ASN A 126 -3.28 -6.62 -6.21
C ASN A 126 -2.14 -6.16 -7.12
N PHE A 127 -1.36 -5.16 -6.68
CA PHE A 127 -0.19 -4.70 -7.43
C PHE A 127 0.83 -5.82 -7.64
N LEU A 128 1.19 -6.53 -6.57
CA LEU A 128 2.18 -7.61 -6.63
C LEU A 128 1.72 -8.76 -7.53
N SER A 129 0.42 -9.08 -7.52
CA SER A 129 -0.16 -10.11 -8.38
C SER A 129 -0.09 -9.72 -9.86
N LEU A 130 -0.43 -8.47 -10.21
CA LEU A 130 -0.28 -7.95 -11.57
C LEU A 130 1.20 -7.89 -12.01
N GLN A 131 2.10 -7.49 -11.12
CA GLN A 131 3.53 -7.46 -11.40
C GLN A 131 4.08 -8.87 -11.67
N CYS A 132 3.65 -9.86 -10.88
CA CYS A 132 4.01 -11.25 -11.07
C CYS A 132 3.40 -11.84 -12.35
N LEU A 133 2.14 -11.53 -12.68
CA LEU A 133 1.52 -11.93 -13.94
C LEU A 133 2.37 -11.50 -15.14
N LEU A 134 2.79 -10.23 -15.17
CA LEU A 134 3.65 -9.72 -16.23
C LEU A 134 5.02 -10.40 -16.25
N LYS A 135 5.61 -10.63 -15.06
CA LYS A 135 6.92 -11.28 -14.92
C LYS A 135 6.91 -12.71 -15.47
N PHE A 136 5.86 -13.47 -15.17
CA PHE A 136 5.71 -14.88 -15.56
C PHE A 136 4.87 -15.05 -16.82
N LYS A 137 4.68 -14.00 -17.63
CA LYS A 137 3.85 -14.05 -18.83
C LYS A 137 4.26 -15.20 -19.76
N LYS A 138 5.56 -15.41 -19.98
CA LYS A 138 6.06 -16.49 -20.85
C LYS A 138 5.73 -17.87 -20.27
N ASP A 139 5.99 -18.04 -18.98
CA ASP A 139 5.78 -19.29 -18.26
C ASP A 139 4.29 -19.67 -18.20
N LEU A 140 3.42 -18.68 -17.97
CA LEU A 140 1.97 -18.85 -18.00
C LEU A 140 1.49 -19.29 -19.38
N ARG A 141 2.00 -18.67 -20.46
CA ARG A 141 1.67 -19.09 -21.82
C ARG A 141 2.10 -20.53 -22.07
N GLN A 142 3.30 -20.91 -21.65
CA GLN A 142 3.80 -22.27 -21.77
C GLN A 142 2.92 -23.28 -21.02
N MET A 143 2.48 -22.92 -19.81
CA MET A 143 1.56 -23.73 -19.01
C MET A 143 0.24 -23.99 -19.76
N PHE A 144 -0.38 -22.97 -20.37
CA PHE A 144 -1.64 -23.16 -21.10
C PHE A 144 -1.50 -23.95 -22.42
N THR A 145 -0.27 -24.15 -22.91
CA THR A 145 0.01 -24.91 -24.14
C THR A 145 0.57 -26.31 -23.89
N CYS A 146 0.85 -26.70 -22.64
CA CYS A 146 1.48 -27.98 -22.36
C CYS A 146 0.47 -29.15 -22.26
N ASP A 147 0.93 -30.36 -22.56
CA ASP A 147 0.09 -31.57 -22.53
C ASP A 147 -0.54 -31.81 -21.15
N LYS A 148 0.16 -31.47 -20.07
CA LYS A 148 -0.36 -31.60 -18.69
C LYS A 148 -1.61 -30.72 -18.49
N TRP A 149 -1.60 -29.49 -19.00
CA TRP A 149 -2.78 -28.61 -18.94
C TRP A 149 -3.88 -29.10 -19.89
N LEU A 150 -3.56 -29.39 -21.15
CA LEU A 150 -4.54 -29.79 -22.16
C LEU A 150 -5.31 -31.07 -21.76
N ASN A 151 -4.65 -32.00 -21.08
CA ASN A 151 -5.27 -33.22 -20.57
C ASN A 151 -5.97 -33.06 -19.21
N SER A 152 -5.86 -31.90 -18.56
CA SER A 152 -6.48 -31.64 -17.26
C SER A 152 -8.00 -31.53 -17.33
N LYS A 153 -8.67 -31.79 -16.20
CA LYS A 153 -10.12 -31.53 -16.08
C LYS A 153 -10.44 -30.03 -16.21
N LEU A 154 -9.55 -29.16 -15.72
CA LEU A 154 -9.75 -27.71 -15.70
C LEU A 154 -9.78 -27.12 -17.11
N ALA A 155 -8.90 -27.57 -18.02
CA ALA A 155 -8.90 -27.12 -19.41
C ALA A 155 -10.21 -27.41 -20.17
N LYS A 156 -11.00 -28.38 -19.70
CA LYS A 156 -12.30 -28.74 -20.30
C LYS A 156 -13.44 -27.83 -19.82
N THR A 157 -13.27 -27.15 -18.68
CA THR A 157 -14.28 -26.24 -18.12
C THR A 157 -14.37 -24.93 -18.92
N VAL A 158 -15.50 -24.23 -18.80
CA VAL A 158 -15.68 -22.90 -19.43
C VAL A 158 -14.62 -21.91 -18.90
N VAL A 159 -14.45 -21.87 -17.58
CA VAL A 159 -13.48 -20.97 -16.92
C VAL A 159 -12.04 -21.24 -17.37
N GLY A 160 -11.63 -22.51 -17.47
CA GLY A 160 -10.28 -22.86 -17.93
C GLY A 160 -10.02 -22.46 -19.38
N LYS A 161 -11.02 -22.56 -20.26
CA LYS A 161 -10.94 -22.11 -21.66
C LYS A 161 -10.84 -20.59 -21.76
N GLU A 162 -11.65 -19.86 -20.99
CA GLU A 162 -11.60 -18.40 -20.93
C GLU A 162 -10.25 -17.89 -20.41
N ALA A 163 -9.72 -18.51 -19.35
CA ALA A 163 -8.41 -18.19 -18.82
C ALA A 163 -7.28 -18.43 -19.83
N ALA A 164 -7.31 -19.56 -20.53
CA ALA A 164 -6.35 -19.88 -21.58
C ALA A 164 -6.42 -18.84 -22.70
N LYS A 165 -7.62 -18.52 -23.18
CA LYS A 165 -7.84 -17.48 -24.20
C LYS A 165 -7.28 -16.13 -23.76
N LEU A 166 -7.57 -15.71 -22.53
CA LEU A 166 -7.10 -14.43 -21.99
C LEU A 166 -5.57 -14.37 -21.90
N VAL A 167 -4.91 -15.45 -21.47
CA VAL A 167 -3.44 -15.48 -21.37
C VAL A 167 -2.75 -15.63 -22.73
N LEU A 168 -3.31 -16.43 -23.63
CA LEU A 168 -2.70 -16.78 -24.92
C LEU A 168 -3.00 -15.77 -26.03
N GLU A 169 -4.21 -15.21 -26.07
CA GLU A 169 -4.73 -14.46 -27.21
C GLU A 169 -4.99 -12.98 -26.87
N ASP A 170 -5.39 -12.66 -25.64
CA ASP A 170 -5.80 -11.30 -25.30
C ASP A 170 -4.59 -10.37 -25.08
N ARG A 171 -4.26 -9.62 -26.13
CA ARG A 171 -3.20 -8.61 -26.10
C ARG A 171 -3.56 -7.44 -25.17
N ASP A 172 -4.83 -7.04 -25.14
CA ASP A 172 -5.27 -5.86 -24.41
C ASP A 172 -5.22 -6.10 -22.91
N PHE A 173 -5.58 -7.31 -22.44
CA PHE A 173 -5.39 -7.74 -21.07
C PHE A 173 -3.94 -7.50 -20.59
N TRP A 174 -2.95 -7.93 -21.37
CA TRP A 174 -1.55 -7.75 -21.01
C TRP A 174 -1.09 -6.28 -21.06
N LEU A 175 -1.59 -5.51 -22.02
CA LEU A 175 -1.30 -4.07 -22.11
C LEU A 175 -1.89 -3.31 -20.92
N GLN A 176 -3.11 -3.65 -20.52
CA GLN A 176 -3.76 -3.08 -19.34
C GLN A 176 -3.03 -3.45 -18.05
N CYS A 177 -2.63 -4.71 -17.86
CA CYS A 177 -1.81 -5.13 -16.72
C CYS A 177 -0.51 -4.31 -16.64
N GLN A 178 0.18 -4.15 -17.77
CA GLN A 178 1.40 -3.36 -17.85
C GLN A 178 1.15 -1.87 -17.52
N HIS A 179 0.05 -1.32 -18.02
CA HIS A 179 -0.34 0.05 -17.75
C HIS A 179 -0.59 0.29 -16.27
N VAL A 180 -1.37 -0.57 -15.61
CA VAL A 180 -1.66 -0.47 -14.18
C VAL A 180 -0.38 -0.57 -13.35
N VAL A 181 0.50 -1.53 -13.65
CA VAL A 181 1.78 -1.69 -12.92
C VAL A 181 2.67 -0.46 -13.11
N LYS A 182 2.81 0.08 -14.33
CA LYS A 182 3.60 1.28 -14.60
C LYS A 182 3.08 2.52 -13.84
N LEU A 183 1.78 2.64 -13.67
CA LEU A 183 1.16 3.76 -12.97
C LEU A 183 1.30 3.62 -11.45
N SER A 184 1.10 2.41 -10.92
CA SER A 184 1.03 2.16 -9.48
C SER A 184 2.38 1.88 -8.82
N GLU A 185 3.37 1.35 -9.54
CA GLU A 185 4.68 1.02 -8.98
C GLU A 185 5.37 2.20 -8.27
N PRO A 186 5.43 3.42 -8.84
CA PRO A 186 6.06 4.55 -8.17
C PRO A 186 5.38 4.89 -6.84
N LEU A 187 4.05 4.77 -6.78
CA LEU A 187 3.26 5.02 -5.56
C LEU A 187 3.47 3.92 -4.52
N VAL A 188 3.54 2.65 -4.94
CA VAL A 188 3.84 1.53 -4.03
C VAL A 188 5.24 1.67 -3.41
N ARG A 189 6.22 2.20 -4.15
CA ARG A 189 7.55 2.52 -3.60
C ARG A 189 7.48 3.60 -2.52
N VAL A 190 6.66 4.63 -2.70
CA VAL A 190 6.44 5.66 -1.66
C VAL A 190 5.79 5.06 -0.42
N LEU A 191 4.78 4.21 -0.60
CA LEU A 191 4.13 3.53 0.54
C LEU A 191 5.12 2.66 1.31
N ARG A 192 5.97 1.89 0.60
CA ARG A 192 7.03 1.10 1.24
C ARG A 192 8.04 1.96 2.01
N LEU A 193 8.37 3.14 1.49
CA LEU A 193 9.24 4.08 2.21
C LEU A 193 8.58 4.58 3.50
N ARG A 194 7.28 4.91 3.45
CA ARG A 194 6.52 5.35 4.63
C ARG A 194 6.43 4.27 5.69
N ASP A 195 6.13 3.05 5.26
CA ASP A 195 5.89 1.90 6.15
C ASP A 195 7.19 1.21 6.60
N GLY A 196 8.35 1.66 6.14
CA GLY A 196 9.65 1.13 6.55
C GLY A 196 10.07 1.65 7.91
N ASP A 197 10.33 0.74 8.87
CA ASP A 197 10.73 1.09 10.24
C ASP A 197 12.24 1.34 10.40
N GLU A 198 13.05 1.08 9.36
CA GLU A 198 14.51 1.18 9.43
C GLU A 198 15.04 2.62 9.46
N LYS A 199 14.31 3.59 8.88
CA LYS A 199 14.74 4.98 8.76
C LYS A 199 13.57 5.94 8.92
N PRO A 200 13.77 7.13 9.53
CA PRO A 200 12.74 8.17 9.59
C PRO A 200 12.26 8.57 8.19
N SER A 201 11.08 8.11 7.78
CA SER A 201 10.56 8.24 6.42
C SER A 201 10.04 9.65 6.10
N MET A 202 9.65 10.41 7.13
CA MET A 202 9.04 11.74 7.00
C MET A 202 9.91 12.73 6.21
N GLY A 203 11.24 12.70 6.41
CA GLY A 203 12.19 13.60 5.73
C GLY A 203 12.47 13.24 4.27
N TYR A 204 11.98 12.10 3.79
CA TYR A 204 12.13 11.63 2.41
C TYR A 204 10.80 11.59 1.65
N LEU A 205 9.67 11.58 2.37
CA LEU A 205 8.35 11.37 1.80
C LEU A 205 7.96 12.42 0.75
N TYR A 206 8.27 13.69 1.03
CA TYR A 206 7.98 14.81 0.13
C TYR A 206 8.71 14.64 -1.23
N GLU A 207 10.02 14.37 -1.21
CA GLU A 207 10.80 14.11 -2.42
C GLU A 207 10.37 12.81 -3.13
N ALA A 208 10.02 11.78 -2.36
CA ALA A 208 9.60 10.49 -2.91
C ALA A 208 8.28 10.59 -3.70
N ILE A 209 7.31 11.38 -3.22
CA ILE A 209 6.07 11.67 -3.94
C ILE A 209 6.36 12.43 -5.22
N ASP A 210 7.25 13.42 -5.18
CA ASP A 210 7.62 14.20 -6.36
C ASP A 210 8.26 13.32 -7.44
N LYS A 211 9.25 12.50 -7.05
CA LYS A 211 9.85 11.49 -7.93
C LYS A 211 8.83 10.50 -8.48
N ALA A 212 7.83 10.11 -7.67
CA ALA A 212 6.77 9.23 -8.14
C ALA A 212 5.92 9.90 -9.23
N LYS A 213 5.58 11.19 -9.08
CA LYS A 213 4.86 11.96 -10.10
C LYS A 213 5.65 12.06 -11.39
N GLU A 214 6.94 12.40 -11.32
CA GLU A 214 7.83 12.46 -12.50
C GLU A 214 7.97 11.09 -13.20
N THR A 215 8.09 10.02 -12.42
CA THR A 215 8.13 8.66 -12.98
C THR A 215 6.83 8.30 -13.69
N ILE A 216 5.67 8.69 -13.15
CA ILE A 216 4.36 8.47 -13.79
C ILE A 216 4.28 9.26 -15.12
N LYS A 217 4.71 10.53 -15.13
CA LYS A 217 4.76 11.33 -16.37
C LYS A 217 5.58 10.64 -17.45
N SER A 218 6.79 10.20 -17.10
CA SER A 218 7.69 9.48 -18.00
C SER A 218 7.09 8.16 -18.49
N ASN A 219 6.49 7.36 -17.60
CA ASN A 219 5.82 6.10 -17.93
C ASN A 219 4.64 6.27 -18.91
N LEU A 220 4.01 7.44 -18.89
CA LEU A 220 2.92 7.84 -19.79
C LEU A 220 3.42 8.71 -20.96
N LYS A 221 4.70 8.54 -21.34
CA LYS A 221 5.35 9.20 -22.49
C LYS A 221 5.27 10.73 -22.46
N ASN A 222 5.17 11.32 -21.26
CA ASN A 222 4.98 12.76 -21.07
C ASN A 222 3.74 13.33 -21.79
N GLN A 223 2.75 12.48 -22.09
CA GLN A 223 1.52 12.92 -22.73
C GLN A 223 0.58 13.54 -21.68
N LEU A 224 0.43 14.86 -21.74
CA LEU A 224 -0.31 15.67 -20.78
C LEU A 224 -1.73 15.13 -20.52
N SER A 225 -2.46 14.74 -21.56
CA SER A 225 -3.83 14.20 -21.44
C SER A 225 -3.92 12.89 -20.68
N LEU A 226 -2.84 12.09 -20.63
CA LEU A 226 -2.82 10.78 -19.96
C LEU A 226 -2.42 10.89 -18.49
N TYR A 227 -1.38 11.68 -18.18
CA TYR A 227 -0.88 11.73 -16.80
C TYR A 227 -1.59 12.77 -15.93
N MET A 228 -2.11 13.87 -16.50
CA MET A 228 -2.72 14.93 -15.70
C MET A 228 -3.90 14.46 -14.85
N PRO A 229 -4.84 13.62 -15.34
CA PRO A 229 -5.90 13.09 -14.49
C PRO A 229 -5.37 12.30 -13.30
N VAL A 230 -4.30 11.53 -13.50
CA VAL A 230 -3.65 10.72 -12.45
C VAL A 230 -2.98 11.62 -11.41
N LEU A 231 -2.21 12.62 -11.86
CA LEU A 231 -1.55 13.56 -10.96
C LEU A 231 -2.56 14.35 -10.13
N ARG A 232 -3.68 14.78 -10.71
CA ARG A 232 -4.74 15.46 -9.94
C ARG A 232 -5.28 14.60 -8.81
N VAL A 233 -5.47 13.29 -9.03
CA VAL A 233 -5.90 12.37 -7.96
C VAL A 233 -4.84 12.28 -6.87
N ILE A 234 -3.56 12.21 -7.25
CA ILE A 234 -2.44 12.18 -6.30
C ILE A 234 -2.37 13.49 -5.51
N ASP A 235 -2.45 14.65 -6.17
CA ASP A 235 -2.40 15.97 -5.56
C ASP A 235 -3.54 16.16 -4.56
N VAL A 236 -4.78 15.86 -4.97
CA VAL A 236 -5.95 15.95 -4.07
C VAL A 236 -5.80 15.07 -2.84
N ARG A 237 -5.19 13.88 -2.97
CA ARG A 237 -4.94 12.98 -1.84
C ARG A 237 -3.78 13.45 -0.98
N TRP A 238 -2.72 13.95 -1.61
CA TRP A 238 -1.56 14.53 -0.94
C TRP A 238 -2.00 15.71 -0.08
N ASP A 239 -2.61 16.73 -0.69
CA ASP A 239 -2.96 17.98 -0.02
C ASP A 239 -3.99 17.80 1.10
N LYS A 240 -4.93 16.85 0.95
CA LYS A 240 -6.00 16.63 1.95
C LYS A 240 -5.64 15.68 3.09
N GLN A 241 -4.73 14.73 2.87
CA GLN A 241 -4.56 13.60 3.80
C GLN A 241 -3.11 13.36 4.24
N LEU A 242 -2.12 13.80 3.46
CA LEU A 242 -0.72 13.39 3.65
C LEU A 242 0.25 14.58 3.76
N SER A 243 -0.09 15.71 3.15
CA SER A 243 0.72 16.92 3.16
C SER A 243 0.48 17.68 4.46
N SER A 244 1.57 18.01 5.15
CA SER A 244 1.60 18.91 6.29
C SER A 244 2.84 19.78 6.15
N PRO A 245 2.83 21.05 6.60
CA PRO A 245 4.03 21.88 6.64
C PRO A 245 5.24 21.17 7.28
N LEU A 246 4.99 20.27 8.24
CA LEU A 246 5.99 19.40 8.87
C LEU A 246 6.74 18.49 7.88
N HIS A 247 6.05 17.91 6.88
CA HIS A 247 6.70 17.06 5.87
C HIS A 247 7.63 17.88 4.96
N SER A 248 7.19 19.07 4.54
CA SER A 248 8.02 20.02 3.79
C SER A 248 9.21 20.52 4.61
N ALA A 249 8.99 20.84 5.89
CA ALA A 249 10.02 21.25 6.84
C ALA A 249 11.07 20.15 7.04
N ARG A 250 10.65 18.90 7.21
CA ARG A 250 11.56 17.76 7.36
C ARG A 250 12.37 17.49 6.09
N CYS A 251 11.76 17.69 4.92
CA CYS A 251 12.46 17.64 3.62
C CYS A 251 13.54 18.72 3.52
N PHE A 252 13.23 19.95 3.94
CA PHE A 252 14.20 21.05 4.00
C PHE A 252 15.40 20.70 4.90
N LEU A 253 15.12 20.14 6.08
CA LEU A 253 16.14 19.80 7.09
C LEU A 253 16.92 18.52 6.75
N ASN A 254 16.60 17.85 5.65
CA ASN A 254 17.34 16.69 5.16
C ASN A 254 18.49 17.15 4.25
N PRO A 255 19.75 17.17 4.72
CA PRO A 255 20.86 17.71 3.94
C PRO A 255 21.17 16.86 2.70
N GLY A 256 20.86 15.56 2.74
CA GLY A 256 21.00 14.66 1.60
C GLY A 256 19.97 14.91 0.49
N ILE A 257 18.94 15.74 0.73
CA ILE A 257 17.98 16.18 -0.28
C ILE A 257 18.22 17.66 -0.60
N PHE A 258 18.25 18.51 0.42
CA PHE A 258 18.28 19.96 0.26
C PHE A 258 19.47 20.45 -0.56
N PHE A 259 20.65 19.86 -0.36
CA PHE A 259 21.88 20.24 -1.08
C PHE A 259 22.09 19.49 -2.39
N LYS A 260 21.15 18.63 -2.82
CA LYS A 260 21.28 17.96 -4.12
C LYS A 260 21.09 18.98 -5.25
N PRO A 261 21.95 18.98 -6.29
CA PRO A 261 21.77 19.86 -7.44
C PRO A 261 20.43 19.67 -8.17
N SER A 262 19.86 18.46 -8.10
CA SER A 262 18.57 18.14 -8.72
C SER A 262 17.35 18.56 -7.90
N PHE A 263 17.51 19.18 -6.73
CA PHE A 263 16.40 19.57 -5.87
C PHE A 263 15.91 21.00 -6.18
N GLU A 264 14.78 21.12 -6.88
CA GLU A 264 14.28 22.40 -7.41
C GLU A 264 13.28 23.13 -6.49
N LYS A 265 12.77 22.47 -5.45
CA LYS A 265 11.65 22.97 -4.63
C LYS A 265 12.05 23.80 -3.41
N GLN A 266 13.30 24.29 -3.38
CA GLN A 266 13.90 25.00 -2.24
C GLN A 266 13.03 26.16 -1.73
N LYS A 267 12.37 26.91 -2.63
CA LYS A 267 11.48 28.02 -2.28
C LYS A 267 10.23 27.56 -1.53
N GLU A 268 9.57 26.51 -2.03
CA GLU A 268 8.34 25.96 -1.44
C GLU A 268 8.62 25.38 -0.04
N VAL A 269 9.64 24.51 0.07
CA VAL A 269 9.98 23.90 1.37
C VAL A 269 10.51 24.91 2.39
N THR A 270 11.15 26.00 1.94
CA THR A 270 11.55 27.11 2.81
C THR A 270 10.33 27.82 3.41
N ARG A 271 9.34 28.15 2.59
CA ARG A 271 8.13 28.83 3.04
C ARG A 271 7.38 27.98 4.06
N ASP A 272 7.22 26.70 3.76
CA ASP A 272 6.49 25.76 4.62
C ASP A 272 7.25 25.52 5.94
N LEU A 273 8.59 25.50 5.93
CA LEU A 273 9.41 25.46 7.14
C LEU A 273 9.18 26.69 8.03
N LEU A 274 9.20 27.89 7.45
CA LEU A 274 8.97 29.12 8.21
C LEU A 274 7.57 29.12 8.86
N SER A 275 6.54 28.72 8.10
CA SER A 275 5.19 28.53 8.63
C SER A 275 5.13 27.50 9.77
N THR A 276 5.91 26.43 9.67
CA THR A 276 6.03 25.41 10.72
C THR A 276 6.67 25.98 11.99
N ILE A 277 7.73 26.77 11.85
CA ILE A 277 8.43 27.40 12.98
C ILE A 277 7.53 28.39 13.70
N THR A 278 6.87 29.30 12.97
CA THR A 278 5.95 30.28 13.58
C THR A 278 4.76 29.61 14.28
N THR A 279 4.37 28.42 13.85
CA THR A 279 3.30 27.64 14.48
C THR A 279 3.77 26.90 15.74
N LEU A 280 4.99 26.35 15.73
CA LEU A 280 5.48 25.44 16.79
C LEU A 280 6.35 26.12 17.85
N VAL A 281 6.91 27.29 17.56
CA VAL A 281 7.84 28.01 18.44
C VAL A 281 7.19 29.34 18.83
N PRO A 282 6.56 29.43 20.02
CA PRO A 282 5.84 30.64 20.43
C PRO A 282 6.76 31.83 20.77
N ASP A 283 8.03 31.59 21.06
CA ASP A 283 8.99 32.61 21.47
C ASP A 283 9.69 33.23 20.26
N ASP A 284 9.47 34.52 20.05
CA ASP A 284 10.01 35.29 18.93
C ASP A 284 11.54 35.33 18.94
N TYR A 285 12.17 35.38 20.12
CA TYR A 285 13.64 35.33 20.21
C TYR A 285 14.20 34.02 19.65
N MET A 286 13.56 32.89 20.00
CA MET A 286 13.94 31.59 19.48
C MET A 286 13.65 31.46 17.98
N GLN A 287 12.57 32.05 17.46
CA GLN A 287 12.30 32.10 16.02
C GLN A 287 13.40 32.85 15.25
N ASP A 288 13.86 34.00 15.78
CA ASP A 288 14.94 34.79 15.18
C ASP A 288 16.28 34.03 15.20
N LEU A 289 16.59 33.37 16.32
CA LEU A 289 17.79 32.54 16.44
C LEU A 289 17.78 31.38 15.42
N ILE A 290 16.65 30.66 15.32
CA ILE A 290 16.47 29.60 14.33
C ILE A 290 16.62 30.16 12.91
N SER A 291 16.02 31.32 12.62
CA SER A 291 16.11 31.95 11.30
C SER A 291 17.55 32.29 10.91
N SER A 292 18.38 32.75 11.86
CA SER A 292 19.81 32.97 11.66
C SER A 292 20.54 31.66 11.34
N GLN A 293 20.31 30.61 12.14
CA GLN A 293 20.93 29.29 11.91
C GLN A 293 20.51 28.65 10.59
N LEU A 294 19.25 28.85 10.17
CA LEU A 294 18.76 28.38 8.86
C LEU A 294 19.47 29.06 7.70
N LYS A 295 19.86 30.33 7.84
CA LYS A 295 20.66 31.03 6.82
C LYS A 295 22.05 30.39 6.69
N GLU A 296 22.71 30.10 7.80
CA GLU A 296 24.00 29.39 7.82
C GLU A 296 23.89 28.00 7.22
N TYR A 297 22.85 27.23 7.59
CA TYR A 297 22.57 25.93 7.00
C TYR A 297 22.42 26.05 5.48
N LYS A 298 21.51 26.89 4.97
CA LYS A 298 21.27 27.04 3.52
C LYS A 298 22.54 27.34 2.71
N GLN A 299 23.42 28.17 3.29
CA GLN A 299 24.66 28.61 2.64
C GLN A 299 25.83 27.65 2.89
N ALA A 300 25.60 26.56 3.64
CA ALA A 300 26.63 25.64 4.09
C ALA A 300 27.81 26.38 4.75
N MET A 301 27.53 27.30 5.66
CA MET A 301 28.53 28.06 6.41
C MET A 301 28.80 27.45 7.79
N GLY A 302 29.90 27.88 8.42
CA GLY A 302 30.28 27.44 9.76
C GLY A 302 30.38 25.92 9.86
N TYR A 303 29.78 25.34 10.91
CA TYR A 303 29.78 23.90 11.14
C TYR A 303 29.08 23.11 10.01
N PHE A 304 28.08 23.69 9.33
CA PHE A 304 27.37 23.04 8.22
C PHE A 304 28.19 22.92 6.92
N GLY A 305 29.25 23.74 6.81
CA GLY A 305 30.19 23.77 5.68
C GLY A 305 31.43 22.91 5.88
N MET A 306 31.68 22.42 7.10
CA MET A 306 32.88 21.62 7.38
C MET A 306 32.91 20.36 6.50
N ALA A 307 34.09 19.97 6.05
CA ALA A 307 34.25 18.80 5.18
C ALA A 307 33.65 17.51 5.77
N ILE A 308 33.68 17.36 7.10
CA ILE A 308 33.02 16.24 7.78
C ILE A 308 31.49 16.31 7.64
N ALA A 309 30.87 17.48 7.85
CA ALA A 309 29.43 17.67 7.71
C ALA A 309 28.99 17.40 6.27
N VAL A 310 29.73 17.91 5.28
CA VAL A 310 29.46 17.69 3.85
C VAL A 310 29.51 16.21 3.49
N ARG A 311 30.53 15.46 3.94
CA ARG A 311 30.63 14.01 3.69
C ARG A 311 29.53 13.19 4.34
N GLN A 312 28.89 13.71 5.39
CA GLN A 312 27.87 12.98 6.15
C GLN A 312 26.44 13.26 5.69
N ARG A 313 26.21 14.25 4.81
CA ARG A 313 24.86 14.65 4.33
C ARG A 313 24.02 13.50 3.80
N GLU A 314 24.66 12.52 3.16
CA GLU A 314 23.99 11.35 2.57
C GLU A 314 24.12 10.08 3.41
N LYS A 315 24.96 10.09 4.46
CA LYS A 315 25.31 8.92 5.25
C LYS A 315 24.54 8.83 6.57
N LEU A 316 24.23 9.98 7.17
CA LEU A 316 23.43 10.05 8.38
C LEU A 316 21.95 10.18 8.03
N ASN A 317 21.10 9.47 8.75
CA ASN A 317 19.66 9.67 8.64
C ASN A 317 19.29 11.03 9.28
N PRO A 318 18.36 11.78 8.68
CA PRO A 318 17.93 13.10 9.17
C PRO A 318 17.09 13.05 10.45
#